data_AF-K6ZXJ7-F1
#
_entry.id   AF-K6ZXJ7-F1
#
_cell.length_a   1.000
_cell.length_b   1.000
_cell.length_c   1.000
_cell.angle_alpha   90.00
_cell.angle_beta   90.00
_cell.angle_gamma   90.00
#
_symmetry.space_group_name_H-M   'P 1'
#
loop_
_entity.id
_entity.type
_entity.pdbx_description
1 polymer ?
#
loop_
_entity_poly.entity_id
_entity_poly.type
_entity_poly.pdbx_seq_one_letter_code
_entity_poly.pdbx_strand_id
1 'polypeptide(L)'
;MKKQQWQTHVKAYNSSGLSKREYADSHKLVYHQFVYWSQKFNKAKSPSAFIPVNVTAKAQLQPQPKAACVPLGVLEYPNGARLVIHSPELLALLPSLLTR
;
A
#
# COMPACT_ATOMS: atom_id res chain seq x y z
N MET A 1 -12.42 13.89 -26.47
CA MET A 1 -13.20 14.69 -25.49
C MET A 1 -12.31 15.70 -24.78
N LYS A 2 -12.82 16.90 -24.53
CA LYS A 2 -12.11 17.96 -23.77
C LYS A 2 -12.22 17.71 -22.24
N LYS A 3 -11.30 18.25 -21.44
CA LYS A 3 -11.27 18.10 -19.97
C LYS A 3 -12.62 18.44 -19.29
N GLN A 4 -13.30 19.48 -19.75
CA GLN A 4 -14.59 19.92 -19.19
C GLN A 4 -15.72 18.90 -19.41
N GLN A 5 -15.70 18.18 -20.54
CA GLN A 5 -16.67 17.12 -20.82
C GLN A 5 -16.48 15.95 -19.87
N TRP A 6 -15.22 15.55 -19.62
CA TRP A 6 -14.90 14.52 -18.63
C TRP A 6 -15.31 14.91 -17.22
N GLN A 7 -15.10 16.18 -16.84
CA GLN A 7 -15.53 16.68 -15.52
C GLN A 7 -17.05 16.59 -15.35
N THR A 8 -17.81 16.91 -16.40
CA THR A 8 -19.28 16.79 -16.40
C THR A 8 -19.70 15.32 -16.25
N HIS A 9 -19.09 14.42 -17.02
CA HIS A 9 -19.35 12.98 -16.90
C HIS A 9 -19.00 12.42 -15.52
N VAL A 10 -17.91 12.85 -14.91
CA VAL A 10 -17.53 12.39 -13.56
C VAL A 10 -18.50 12.92 -12.49
N LYS A 11 -18.97 14.16 -12.60
CA LYS A 11 -20.01 14.69 -11.70
C LYS A 11 -21.33 13.91 -11.81
N ALA A 12 -21.77 13.66 -13.04
CA ALA A 12 -22.98 12.86 -13.31
C ALA A 12 -22.83 11.42 -12.79
N TYR A 13 -21.66 10.80 -13.00
CA TYR A 13 -21.34 9.48 -12.45
C TYR A 13 -21.36 9.44 -10.93
N ASN A 14 -20.74 10.41 -10.26
CA ASN A 14 -20.72 10.45 -8.78
C ASN A 14 -22.14 10.59 -8.19
N SER A 15 -23.10 11.11 -8.97
CA SER A 15 -24.50 11.27 -8.55
C SER A 15 -25.38 10.08 -8.95
N SER A 16 -24.95 9.24 -9.89
CA SER A 16 -25.77 8.17 -10.46
C SER A 16 -25.74 6.87 -9.64
N GLY A 17 -24.73 6.66 -8.80
CA GLY A 17 -24.57 5.43 -8.02
C GLY A 17 -24.27 4.17 -8.83
N LEU A 18 -24.05 4.32 -10.15
CA LEU A 18 -23.74 3.22 -11.06
C LEU A 18 -22.28 2.78 -10.93
N SER A 19 -21.96 1.54 -11.34
CA SER A 19 -20.57 1.12 -11.47
C SER A 19 -19.89 1.85 -12.64
N LYS A 20 -18.57 2.03 -12.56
CA LYS A 20 -17.78 2.69 -13.63
C LYS A 20 -17.97 2.07 -15.00
N ARG A 21 -18.16 0.74 -15.05
CA ARG A 21 -18.36 -0.03 -16.28
C ARG A 21 -19.74 0.23 -16.89
N GLU A 22 -20.78 0.15 -16.07
CA GLU A 22 -22.17 0.41 -16.48
C GLU A 22 -22.36 1.85 -16.98
N TYR A 23 -21.72 2.81 -16.30
CA TYR A 23 -21.75 4.21 -16.72
C TYR A 23 -21.00 4.42 -18.04
N ALA A 24 -19.83 3.79 -18.22
CA ALA A 24 -19.07 3.89 -19.45
C ALA A 24 -19.82 3.27 -20.64
N ASP A 25 -20.49 2.14 -20.43
CA ASP A 25 -21.30 1.46 -21.46
C ASP A 25 -22.52 2.31 -21.87
N SER A 26 -23.31 2.76 -20.89
CA SER A 26 -24.54 3.56 -21.11
C SER A 26 -24.28 4.86 -21.86
N HIS A 27 -23.14 5.51 -21.58
CA HIS A 27 -22.76 6.79 -22.19
C HIS A 27 -21.77 6.65 -23.36
N LYS A 28 -21.50 5.42 -23.83
CA LYS A 28 -20.54 5.11 -24.91
C LYS A 28 -19.17 5.76 -24.70
N LEU A 29 -18.70 5.77 -23.45
CA LEU A 29 -17.41 6.30 -23.06
C LEU A 29 -16.37 5.19 -23.11
N VAL A 30 -15.15 5.56 -23.52
CA VAL A 30 -14.01 4.64 -23.47
C VAL A 30 -13.66 4.36 -22.00
N TYR A 31 -13.84 3.11 -21.57
CA TYR A 31 -13.74 2.71 -20.16
C TYR A 31 -12.42 3.15 -19.50
N HIS A 32 -11.27 2.86 -20.11
CA HIS A 32 -9.97 3.20 -19.51
C HIS A 32 -9.76 4.72 -19.37
N GLN A 33 -10.28 5.52 -20.31
CA GLN A 33 -10.21 6.98 -20.24
C GLN A 33 -11.12 7.50 -19.12
N PHE A 34 -12.32 6.94 -19.00
CA PHE A 34 -13.25 7.29 -17.94
C PHE A 34 -12.68 6.96 -16.56
N VAL A 35 -12.05 5.80 -16.38
CA VAL A 35 -11.37 5.42 -15.14
C VAL A 35 -10.25 6.40 -14.80
N TYR A 36 -9.40 6.74 -15.78
CA TYR A 36 -8.33 7.71 -15.60
C TYR A 36 -8.87 9.08 -15.15
N TRP A 37 -9.87 9.61 -15.85
CA TRP A 37 -10.45 10.91 -15.52
C TRP A 37 -11.23 10.91 -14.21
N SER A 38 -11.97 9.84 -13.90
CA SER A 38 -12.63 9.65 -12.61
C SER A 38 -11.60 9.68 -11.49
N GLN A 39 -10.50 8.94 -11.59
CA GLN A 39 -9.44 8.97 -10.58
C GLN A 39 -8.76 10.33 -10.48
N LYS A 40 -8.56 11.02 -11.60
CA LYS A 40 -7.93 12.34 -11.64
C LYS A 40 -8.78 13.44 -11.00
N PHE A 41 -10.11 13.39 -11.16
CA PHE A 41 -11.03 14.38 -10.60
C PHE A 41 -11.52 14.02 -9.19
N ASN A 42 -11.70 12.72 -8.91
CA ASN A 42 -12.05 12.21 -7.58
C ASN A 42 -10.83 11.96 -6.71
N LYS A 43 -9.63 12.33 -7.17
CA LYS A 43 -8.49 12.56 -6.28
C LYS A 43 -8.86 13.76 -5.38
N ALA A 44 -9.70 13.50 -4.38
CA ALA A 44 -9.47 14.12 -3.09
C ALA A 44 -7.96 14.00 -2.84
N LYS A 45 -7.33 15.03 -2.29
CA LYS A 45 -5.95 14.93 -1.82
C LYS A 45 -5.91 13.71 -0.90
N SER A 46 -5.66 12.53 -1.45
CA SER A 46 -5.49 11.31 -0.70
C SER A 46 -4.26 11.69 0.08
N PRO A 47 -4.38 11.90 1.40
CA PRO A 47 -3.17 11.99 2.14
C PRO A 47 -2.54 10.63 1.86
N SER A 48 -1.34 10.58 1.27
CA SER A 48 -0.48 9.43 1.47
C SER A 48 -0.03 9.40 2.94
N ALA A 49 -0.91 9.77 3.87
CA ALA A 49 -0.72 9.62 5.28
C ALA A 49 -1.36 8.27 5.55
N PHE A 50 -0.48 7.28 5.71
CA PHE A 50 -0.62 6.28 6.75
C PHE A 50 -1.85 6.54 7.63
N ILE A 51 -2.82 5.63 7.59
CA ILE A 51 -3.96 5.68 8.49
C ILE A 51 -3.38 5.51 9.91
N PRO A 52 -3.52 6.51 10.81
CA PRO A 52 -2.97 6.40 12.15
C PRO A 52 -3.68 5.26 12.88
N VAL A 53 -2.94 4.19 13.18
CA VAL A 53 -3.41 3.13 14.06
C VAL A 53 -3.10 3.60 15.48
N ASN A 54 -4.14 3.89 16.26
CA ASN A 54 -3.98 4.18 17.68
C ASN A 54 -3.55 2.90 18.39
N VAL A 55 -2.24 2.76 18.63
CA VAL A 55 -1.69 1.69 19.46
C VAL A 55 -2.01 2.04 20.91
N THR A 56 -3.21 1.67 21.37
CA THR A 56 -3.54 1.69 22.80
C THR A 56 -2.87 0.51 23.49
N ALA A 57 -1.54 0.53 23.54
CA ALA A 57 -0.78 -0.28 24.47
C ALA A 57 0.03 0.70 25.32
N LYS A 58 -0.57 1.15 26.43
CA LYS A 58 0.23 1.55 27.60
C LYS A 58 0.84 0.28 28.18
N ALA A 59 1.74 -0.36 27.44
CA ALA A 59 2.67 -1.30 28.02
C ALA A 59 3.68 -0.41 28.76
N GLN A 60 3.57 -0.43 30.08
CA GLN A 60 4.44 0.25 31.00
C GLN A 60 5.90 0.08 30.53
N LEU A 61 6.61 1.19 30.41
CA LEU A 61 8.07 1.20 30.38
C LEU A 61 8.55 0.70 31.75
N GLN A 62 8.49 -0.61 31.97
CA GLN A 62 9.41 -1.26 32.88
C GLN A 62 10.76 -1.31 32.13
N PRO A 63 11.85 -0.78 32.70
CA PRO A 63 13.19 -1.15 32.28
C PRO A 63 13.37 -2.63 32.65
N GLN A 64 12.84 -3.51 31.81
CA GLN A 64 13.26 -4.90 31.82
C GLN A 64 14.72 -4.87 31.37
N PRO A 65 15.65 -5.56 32.07
CA PRO A 65 16.94 -5.87 31.50
C PRO A 65 16.66 -6.69 30.24
N LYS A 66 16.65 -6.01 29.10
CA LYS A 66 16.50 -6.59 27.77
C LYS A 66 17.78 -7.38 27.60
N ALA A 67 17.75 -8.65 28.02
CA ALA A 67 18.77 -9.62 27.73
C ALA A 67 19.17 -9.37 26.28
N ALA A 68 20.44 -8.99 26.09
CA ALA A 68 20.94 -8.50 24.82
C ALA A 68 20.46 -9.45 23.73
N CYS A 69 19.49 -9.01 22.94
CA CYS A 69 19.05 -9.75 21.78
C CYS A 69 20.14 -9.49 20.74
N VAL A 70 21.27 -10.16 20.91
CA VAL A 70 22.37 -10.14 19.98
C VAL A 70 21.83 -10.78 18.72
N PRO A 71 21.76 -10.07 17.59
CA PRO A 71 21.27 -10.65 16.35
C PRO A 71 22.16 -11.85 16.00
N LEU A 72 21.55 -13.01 15.78
CA LEU A 72 22.26 -14.26 15.43
C LEU A 72 22.84 -14.19 14.01
N GLY A 73 22.27 -13.36 13.14
CA GLY A 73 22.83 -13.07 11.83
C GLY A 73 22.17 -11.86 11.16
N VAL A 74 22.93 -11.17 10.31
CA VAL A 74 22.46 -10.09 9.44
C VAL A 74 22.88 -10.39 8.01
N LEU A 75 21.92 -10.38 7.08
CA LEU A 75 22.17 -10.53 5.65
C LEU A 75 21.93 -9.20 4.94
N GLU A 76 22.95 -8.69 4.27
CA GLU A 76 22.89 -7.46 3.49
C GLU A 76 22.80 -7.78 1.99
N TYR A 77 21.80 -7.22 1.33
CA TYR A 77 21.56 -7.40 -0.10
C TYR A 77 22.13 -6.21 -0.90
N PRO A 78 22.50 -6.39 -2.18
CA PRO A 78 23.10 -5.32 -3.01
C PRO A 78 22.16 -4.13 -3.26
N ASN A 79 20.86 -4.26 -2.99
CA ASN A 79 19.89 -3.16 -3.02
C ASN A 79 19.82 -2.38 -1.70
N GLY A 80 20.68 -2.69 -0.72
CA GLY A 80 20.71 -2.07 0.60
C GLY A 80 19.68 -2.60 1.59
N ALA A 81 18.88 -3.62 1.22
CA ALA A 81 17.99 -4.28 2.17
C ALA A 81 18.80 -5.10 3.19
N ARG A 82 18.33 -5.12 4.44
CA ARG A 82 18.96 -5.89 5.53
C ARG A 82 17.94 -6.82 6.17
N LEU A 83 18.27 -8.10 6.21
CA LEU A 83 17.48 -9.11 6.92
C LEU A 83 18.20 -9.45 8.23
N VAL A 84 17.56 -9.16 9.36
CA VAL A 84 18.10 -9.47 10.70
C VAL A 84 17.40 -10.71 11.25
N ILE A 85 18.18 -11.72 11.61
CA ILE A 85 17.69 -13.01 12.08
C ILE A 85 17.97 -13.14 13.57
N HIS A 86 16.91 -13.36 14.33
CA HIS A 86 16.94 -13.56 15.78
C HIS A 86 16.63 -15.01 16.19
N SER A 87 16.37 -15.89 15.22
CA SER A 87 16.08 -17.31 15.44
C SER A 87 17.20 -18.18 14.88
N PRO A 88 17.78 -19.10 15.68
CA PRO A 88 18.84 -20.00 15.23
C PRO A 88 18.35 -21.01 14.18
N GLU A 89 17.06 -21.38 14.19
CA GLU A 89 16.48 -22.26 13.17
C GLU A 89 16.46 -21.60 11.79
N LEU A 90 16.09 -20.31 11.73
CA LEU A 90 16.09 -19.57 10.47
C LEU A 90 17.51 -19.35 9.93
N LEU A 91 18.49 -19.20 10.82
CA LEU A 91 19.90 -19.09 10.43
C LEU A 91 20.40 -20.38 9.78
N ALA A 92 20.02 -21.54 10.32
CA ALA A 92 20.42 -22.86 9.80
C ALA A 92 19.86 -23.16 8.39
N LEU A 93 18.76 -22.50 7.99
CA LEU A 93 18.16 -22.64 6.67
C LEU A 93 18.76 -21.71 5.61
N LEU A 94 19.61 -20.76 5.99
CA LEU A 94 20.21 -19.84 5.01
C LEU A 94 21.04 -20.55 3.92
N PRO A 95 21.91 -21.53 4.23
CA PRO A 95 22.72 -22.18 3.21
C PRO A 95 21.87 -22.90 2.17
N SER A 96 20.78 -23.55 2.57
CA SER A 96 19.89 -24.26 1.63
C SER A 96 19.08 -23.32 0.74
N LEU A 97 18.75 -22.11 1.23
CA LEU A 97 18.04 -21.09 0.44
C LEU A 97 18.95 -20.30 -0.50
N LEU A 98 20.24 -20.18 -0.17
CA LEU A 98 21.23 -19.43 -0.96
C LEU A 98 21.97 -20.30 -1.97
N THR A 99 21.94 -21.63 -1.83
CA THR A 99 22.59 -22.56 -2.76
C THR A 99 21.54 -23.05 -3.77
N ARG A 100 21.45 -22.39 -4.93
CA ARG A 100 20.66 -22.86 -6.09
C ARG A 100 21.53 -22.91 -7.33
#